data_AF-B2APK2-F1
#
_entry.id   AF-B2APK2-F1
#
_cell.length_a   1.000
_cell.length_b   1.000
_cell.length_c   1.000
_cell.angle_alpha   90.00
_cell.angle_beta   90.00
_cell.angle_gamma   90.00
#
_symmetry.space_group_name_H-M   'P 1'
#
loop_
_entity.id
_entity.type
_entity.pdbx_description
1 polymer ?
#
loop_
_entity_poly.entity_id
_entity_poly.type
_entity_poly.pdbx_seq_one_letter_code
_entity_poly.pdbx_strand_id
1 'polypeptide(L)'
;MGISLTLPNRTLDPQLGIPTVAETLAHPAFPTAIWNLEPDRKGLCPVAEGRGGPFGINWEVHGDGPIKLVFIMGLGGLLTGWQRQTYHFGHLNRERYSVLVFDNRGVGGSGKPLMRYSSREMARDEKRCLHVVGISLGGMIAQEFACLYPGTISSLGLCCTATEIKNYELTWLENIKSRLGMLMPKSPDESVAGVARQIFAHGWLPLPDDAEVPVAGKDPKVLSPATYY
;
A
#
# COMPACT_ATOMS: atom_id res chain seq x y z
N MET A 1 -20.41 5.00 -37.50
CA MET A 1 -19.55 6.20 -37.31
C MET A 1 -18.61 5.91 -36.16
N GLY A 2 -17.41 5.39 -36.47
CA GLY A 2 -16.38 5.13 -35.46
C GLY A 2 -15.52 6.37 -35.28
N ILE A 3 -15.48 6.92 -34.07
CA ILE A 3 -14.57 8.00 -33.72
C ILE A 3 -13.18 7.35 -33.59
N SER A 4 -12.38 7.47 -34.64
CA SER A 4 -10.95 7.18 -34.60
C SER A 4 -10.26 8.26 -33.77
N LEU A 5 -10.05 8.00 -32.48
CA LEU A 5 -9.15 8.79 -31.64
C LEU A 5 -7.71 8.39 -31.99
N THR A 6 -7.23 8.82 -33.15
CA THR A 6 -5.79 8.93 -33.41
C THR A 6 -5.26 10.04 -32.51
N LEU A 7 -4.79 9.66 -31.32
CA LEU A 7 -3.98 10.53 -30.49
C LEU A 7 -2.72 10.89 -31.30
N PRO A 8 -2.41 12.19 -31.49
CA PRO A 8 -1.20 12.57 -32.18
C PRO A 8 0.00 12.02 -31.43
N ASN A 9 0.97 11.52 -32.21
CA ASN A 9 2.25 11.01 -31.76
C ASN A 9 3.03 12.18 -31.08
N ARG A 10 2.68 12.49 -29.83
CA ARG A 10 3.41 13.44 -29.01
C ARG A 10 4.68 12.72 -28.60
N THR A 11 5.80 13.13 -29.20
CA THR A 11 7.12 13.00 -28.60
C THR A 11 7.04 13.64 -27.21
N LEU A 12 6.77 12.82 -26.19
CA LEU A 12 6.79 13.21 -24.80
C LEU A 12 8.24 13.54 -24.46
N ASP A 13 8.50 14.77 -24.05
CA ASP A 13 9.77 15.16 -23.45
C ASP A 13 10.07 14.19 -22.29
N PRO A 14 11.19 13.45 -22.33
CA PRO A 14 11.50 12.42 -21.35
C PRO A 14 11.73 12.96 -19.92
N GLN A 15 11.81 14.27 -19.71
CA GLN A 15 12.17 14.88 -18.41
C GLN A 15 11.17 15.91 -17.87
N LEU A 16 9.92 15.93 -18.33
CA LEU A 16 8.96 16.93 -17.85
C LEU A 16 8.64 16.76 -16.34
N GLY A 17 9.34 17.51 -15.49
CA GLY A 17 8.98 17.82 -14.10
C GLY A 17 9.21 16.75 -13.03
N ILE A 18 9.81 15.59 -13.36
CA ILE A 18 10.11 14.56 -12.36
C ILE A 18 11.54 14.75 -11.85
N PRO A 19 11.75 15.00 -10.54
CA PRO A 19 13.09 15.17 -9.99
C PRO A 19 13.88 13.86 -10.08
N THR A 20 15.19 13.99 -10.29
CA THR A 20 16.15 12.91 -10.11
C THR A 20 16.15 12.42 -8.66
N VAL A 21 16.72 11.25 -8.41
CA VAL A 21 16.91 10.71 -7.06
C VAL A 21 17.79 11.65 -6.24
N ALA A 22 18.84 12.22 -6.83
CA ALA A 22 19.70 13.18 -6.14
C ALA A 22 18.91 14.43 -5.71
N GLU A 23 18.09 15.00 -6.59
CA GLU A 23 17.23 16.15 -6.28
C GLU A 23 16.16 15.79 -5.26
N THR A 24 15.57 14.60 -5.37
CA THR A 24 14.57 14.09 -4.42
C THR A 24 15.17 13.95 -3.03
N LEU A 25 16.35 13.34 -2.90
CA LEU A 25 17.05 13.18 -1.62
C LEU A 25 17.50 14.52 -1.02
N ALA A 26 17.87 15.49 -1.86
CA ALA A 26 18.26 16.83 -1.43
C ALA A 26 17.06 17.72 -1.05
N HIS A 27 15.84 17.32 -1.41
CA HIS A 27 14.66 18.14 -1.20
C HIS A 27 14.34 18.26 0.31
N PRO A 28 14.10 19.47 0.86
CA PRO A 28 13.82 19.66 2.29
C PRO A 28 12.61 18.88 2.82
N ALA A 29 11.64 18.55 1.95
CA ALA A 29 10.48 17.75 2.31
C ALA A 29 10.73 16.23 2.33
N PHE A 30 11.84 15.74 1.75
CA PHE A 30 12.11 14.30 1.67
C PHE A 30 12.17 13.60 3.03
N PRO A 31 12.82 14.15 4.07
CA PRO A 31 12.80 13.58 5.42
C PRO A 31 11.40 13.47 6.02
N THR A 32 10.42 14.20 5.46
CA THR A 32 9.03 14.25 5.92
C THR A 32 8.06 13.49 5.01
N ALA A 33 8.56 12.82 3.97
CA ALA A 33 7.73 12.08 3.00
C ALA A 33 6.99 10.90 3.63
N ILE A 34 7.59 10.27 4.66
CA ILE A 34 6.95 9.27 5.52
C ILE A 34 6.54 9.94 6.82
N TRP A 35 5.24 9.88 7.13
CA TRP A 35 4.70 10.54 8.30
C TRP A 35 4.97 9.72 9.57
N ASN A 36 5.45 10.38 10.62
CA ASN A 36 5.70 9.75 11.91
C ASN A 36 4.42 9.72 12.75
N LEU A 37 3.49 8.88 12.34
CA LEU A 37 2.21 8.66 13.01
C LEU A 37 2.41 7.71 14.19
N GLU A 38 2.20 8.18 15.42
CA GLU A 38 2.34 7.34 16.61
C GLU A 38 1.12 6.40 16.75
N PRO A 39 1.32 5.07 16.72
CA PRO A 39 0.22 4.14 16.90
C PRO A 39 -0.26 4.09 18.36
N ASP A 40 -1.52 3.69 18.57
CA ASP A 40 -2.05 3.38 19.91
C ASP A 40 -1.63 1.99 20.37
N ARG A 41 -1.47 1.06 19.43
CA ARG A 41 -0.89 -0.26 19.69
C ARG A 41 -0.05 -0.68 18.50
N LYS A 42 1.05 -1.37 18.76
CA LYS A 42 1.89 -1.98 17.73
C LYS A 42 2.53 -3.25 18.25
N GLY A 43 2.99 -4.11 17.35
CA GLY A 43 3.75 -5.29 17.73
C GLY A 43 4.11 -6.17 16.55
N LEU A 44 4.68 -7.32 16.90
CA LEU A 44 4.94 -8.41 15.97
C LEU A 44 3.97 -9.54 16.30
N CYS A 45 3.02 -9.80 15.42
CA CYS A 45 2.13 -10.95 15.56
C CYS A 45 2.87 -12.19 15.04
N PRO A 46 3.17 -13.20 15.86
CA PRO A 46 3.70 -14.45 15.35
C PRO A 46 2.63 -15.11 14.48
N VAL A 47 3.00 -15.48 13.27
CA VAL A 47 2.11 -16.17 12.34
C VAL A 47 2.80 -17.37 11.73
N ALA A 48 1.98 -18.22 11.09
CA ALA A 48 2.46 -19.37 10.32
C ALA A 48 3.15 -20.48 11.16
N GLU A 49 2.84 -20.56 12.45
CA GLU A 49 3.18 -21.73 13.27
C GLU A 49 2.68 -23.02 12.59
N GLY A 50 3.53 -24.05 12.53
CA GLY A 50 3.23 -25.31 11.84
C GLY A 50 3.22 -25.26 10.31
N ARG A 51 3.48 -24.11 9.67
CA ARG A 51 3.45 -23.94 8.21
C ARG A 51 4.57 -23.04 7.67
N GLY A 52 5.77 -23.18 8.23
CA GLY A 52 6.97 -22.44 7.81
C GLY A 52 7.24 -21.14 8.58
N GLY A 53 6.52 -20.91 9.68
CA GLY A 53 6.86 -19.95 10.74
C GLY A 53 7.33 -20.65 12.02
N PRO A 54 7.36 -19.94 13.16
CA PRO A 54 6.83 -18.61 13.34
C PRO A 54 7.74 -17.51 12.76
N PHE A 55 7.13 -16.49 12.16
CA PHE A 55 7.77 -15.19 11.95
C PHE A 55 6.77 -14.08 12.29
N GLY A 56 7.29 -12.93 12.70
CA GLY A 56 6.47 -11.78 13.06
C GLY A 56 5.93 -11.05 11.83
N ILE A 57 4.64 -10.74 11.83
CA ILE A 57 4.06 -9.69 11.00
C ILE A 57 4.02 -8.40 11.82
N ASN A 58 4.63 -7.34 11.28
CA ASN A 58 4.55 -6.01 11.86
C ASN A 58 3.15 -5.44 11.65
N TRP A 59 2.53 -4.96 12.74
CA TRP A 59 1.20 -4.37 12.71
C TRP A 59 1.12 -3.16 13.63
N GLU A 60 0.25 -2.24 13.24
CA GLU A 60 -0.05 -1.02 13.98
C GLU A 60 -1.57 -0.80 14.02
N VAL A 61 -2.06 -0.31 15.15
CA VAL A 61 -3.44 0.16 15.33
C VAL A 61 -3.42 1.63 15.70
N HIS A 62 -4.17 2.43 14.95
CA HIS A 62 -4.35 3.87 15.17
C HIS A 62 -5.82 4.15 15.44
N GLY A 63 -6.12 4.86 16.52
CA GLY A 63 -7.46 5.17 16.99
C GLY A 63 -8.09 4.05 17.82
N ASP A 64 -9.08 4.44 18.61
CA ASP A 64 -9.75 3.62 19.64
C ASP A 64 -11.27 3.53 19.43
N GLY A 65 -11.79 4.15 18.38
CA GLY A 65 -13.21 4.19 18.07
C GLY A 65 -13.83 2.84 17.68
N PRO A 66 -15.17 2.72 17.75
CA PRO A 66 -15.86 1.44 17.61
C PRO A 66 -15.83 0.85 16.20
N ILE A 67 -15.69 1.67 15.14
CA ILE A 67 -15.67 1.19 13.76
C ILE A 67 -14.26 0.69 13.39
N LYS A 68 -14.13 -0.58 12.99
CA LYS A 68 -12.83 -1.21 12.73
C LYS A 68 -12.53 -1.24 11.23
N LEU A 69 -11.44 -0.58 10.83
CA LEU A 69 -10.95 -0.55 9.45
C LEU A 69 -9.68 -1.37 9.35
N VAL A 70 -9.57 -2.22 8.32
CA VAL A 70 -8.37 -3.03 8.04
C VAL A 70 -7.89 -2.68 6.64
N PHE A 71 -6.68 -2.12 6.53
CA PHE A 71 -6.07 -1.83 5.23
C PHE A 71 -5.00 -2.86 4.89
N ILE A 72 -5.14 -3.51 3.72
CA ILE A 72 -4.22 -4.53 3.22
C ILE A 72 -3.49 -3.97 2.01
N MET A 73 -2.17 -3.81 2.15
CA MET A 73 -1.31 -3.24 1.11
C MET A 73 -1.13 -4.19 -0.09
N GLY A 74 -0.65 -3.65 -1.21
CA GLY A 74 -0.20 -4.42 -2.37
C GLY A 74 1.13 -5.15 -2.16
N LEU A 75 1.59 -5.88 -3.18
CA LEU A 75 2.88 -6.56 -3.15
C LEU A 75 4.03 -5.53 -3.07
N GLY A 76 4.96 -5.73 -2.14
CA GLY A 76 6.12 -4.83 -1.98
C GLY A 76 5.82 -3.48 -1.32
N GLY A 77 4.55 -3.19 -1.01
CA GLY A 77 4.18 -1.96 -0.30
C GLY A 77 4.24 -2.09 1.22
N LEU A 78 4.72 -1.03 1.87
CA LEU A 78 4.80 -0.89 3.32
C LEU A 78 3.47 -0.40 3.90
N LEU A 79 3.22 -0.61 5.20
CA LEU A 79 2.07 -0.04 5.90
C LEU A 79 1.98 1.49 5.74
N THR A 80 3.12 2.17 5.58
CA THR A 80 3.21 3.63 5.39
C THR A 80 2.57 4.11 4.08
N GLY A 81 2.35 3.24 3.09
CA GLY A 81 1.61 3.65 1.90
C GLY A 81 0.14 3.97 2.17
N TRP A 82 -0.40 3.57 3.34
CA TRP A 82 -1.73 3.99 3.81
C TRP A 82 -1.70 5.22 4.72
N GLN A 83 -0.56 5.91 4.88
CA GLN A 83 -0.40 7.01 5.85
C GLN A 83 -1.48 8.10 5.76
N ARG A 84 -1.98 8.41 4.55
CA ARG A 84 -3.07 9.37 4.35
C ARG A 84 -4.39 8.87 4.97
N GLN A 85 -4.73 7.61 4.73
CA GLN A 85 -5.92 6.97 5.29
C GLN A 85 -5.77 6.75 6.80
N THR A 86 -4.60 6.30 7.25
CA THR A 86 -4.29 6.14 8.67
C THR A 86 -4.40 7.46 9.41
N TYR A 87 -3.86 8.55 8.87
CA TYR A 87 -3.96 9.88 9.47
C TYR A 87 -5.43 10.34 9.54
N HIS A 88 -6.17 10.27 8.43
CA HIS A 88 -7.55 10.73 8.40
C HIS A 88 -8.45 9.94 9.37
N PHE A 89 -8.43 8.61 9.32
CA PHE A 89 -9.33 7.79 10.13
C PHE A 89 -8.80 7.56 11.55
N GLY A 90 -7.51 7.23 11.69
CA GLY A 90 -6.89 6.82 12.95
C GLY A 90 -6.37 7.96 13.82
N HIS A 91 -6.16 9.16 13.28
CA HIS A 91 -5.71 10.32 14.05
C HIS A 91 -6.78 11.41 14.13
N LEU A 92 -7.22 11.94 12.98
CA LEU A 92 -8.22 13.03 12.95
C LEU A 92 -9.61 12.58 13.40
N ASN A 93 -9.98 11.32 13.15
CA ASN A 93 -11.29 10.75 13.50
C ASN A 93 -11.19 9.57 14.47
N ARG A 94 -10.15 9.57 15.32
CA ARG A 94 -9.76 8.45 16.20
C ARG A 94 -10.84 7.92 17.13
N GLU A 95 -11.74 8.78 17.61
CA GLU A 95 -12.84 8.38 18.50
C GLU A 95 -13.93 7.58 17.78
N ARG A 96 -13.98 7.68 16.44
CA ARG A 96 -14.94 6.99 15.59
C ARG A 96 -14.37 5.70 15.00
N TYR A 97 -13.07 5.71 14.66
CA TYR A 97 -12.43 4.60 13.95
C TYR A 97 -11.22 4.05 14.70
N SER A 98 -11.03 2.73 14.62
CA SER A 98 -9.73 2.08 14.81
C SER A 98 -9.24 1.53 13.48
N VAL A 99 -8.04 1.93 13.08
CA VAL A 99 -7.39 1.53 11.83
C VAL A 99 -6.29 0.52 12.13
N LEU A 100 -6.42 -0.70 11.61
CA LEU A 100 -5.37 -1.71 11.59
C LEU A 100 -4.64 -1.67 10.24
N VAL A 101 -3.34 -1.41 10.29
CA VAL A 101 -2.41 -1.55 9.16
C VAL A 101 -1.34 -2.58 9.51
N PHE A 102 -0.85 -3.31 8.52
CA PHE A 102 0.21 -4.28 8.73
C PHE A 102 1.08 -4.41 7.47
N ASP A 103 2.34 -4.75 7.68
CA ASP A 103 3.25 -5.07 6.59
C ASP A 103 2.97 -6.49 6.10
N ASN A 104 2.65 -6.64 4.81
CA ASN A 104 2.56 -7.96 4.21
C ASN A 104 3.88 -8.72 4.38
N ARG A 105 3.79 -10.05 4.46
CA ARG A 105 4.96 -10.94 4.48
C ARG A 105 5.94 -10.60 3.34
N GLY A 106 7.23 -10.55 3.64
CA GLY A 106 8.27 -10.23 2.67
C GLY A 106 8.55 -8.73 2.48
N VAL A 107 7.85 -7.86 3.21
CA VAL A 107 7.91 -6.40 3.03
C VAL A 107 8.11 -5.71 4.39
N GLY A 108 8.88 -4.62 4.42
CA GLY A 108 9.04 -3.80 5.63
C GLY A 108 9.66 -4.54 6.82
N GLY A 109 9.03 -4.37 7.99
CA GLY A 109 9.44 -5.02 9.25
C GLY A 109 9.01 -6.48 9.38
N SER A 110 8.24 -7.00 8.42
CA SER A 110 7.76 -8.39 8.42
C SER A 110 8.82 -9.39 7.90
N GLY A 111 8.78 -10.63 8.40
CA GLY A 111 9.69 -11.70 7.97
C GLY A 111 9.61 -12.01 6.46
N LYS A 112 10.73 -12.46 5.86
CA LYS A 112 10.92 -12.62 4.39
C LYS A 112 11.16 -14.09 3.96
N PRO A 113 10.15 -14.98 3.94
CA PRO A 113 10.30 -16.38 3.52
C PRO A 113 9.95 -16.60 2.02
N LEU A 114 10.41 -17.74 1.48
CA LEU A 114 10.43 -18.07 0.05
C LEU A 114 9.20 -18.78 -0.53
N MET A 115 8.09 -19.01 0.20
CA MET A 115 7.00 -19.92 -0.25
C MET A 115 5.56 -19.50 0.17
N ARG A 116 4.53 -20.01 -0.55
CA ARG A 116 3.08 -19.62 -0.50
C ARG A 116 2.28 -20.21 0.71
N TYR A 117 0.96 -19.92 0.83
CA TYR A 117 -0.15 -20.63 1.56
C TYR A 117 -0.90 -19.95 2.76
N SER A 118 -2.05 -20.56 3.17
CA SER A 118 -3.41 -19.97 3.42
C SER A 118 -3.88 -19.74 4.88
N SER A 119 -5.05 -19.10 5.08
CA SER A 119 -5.45 -18.30 6.26
C SER A 119 -6.71 -18.74 7.04
N ARG A 120 -7.23 -19.97 6.91
CA ARG A 120 -8.62 -20.40 7.30
C ARG A 120 -8.95 -20.63 8.80
N GLU A 121 -7.98 -20.63 9.71
CA GLU A 121 -8.21 -21.04 11.11
C GLU A 121 -8.21 -19.90 12.17
N MET A 122 -7.94 -18.66 11.79
CA MET A 122 -7.77 -17.52 12.71
C MET A 122 -9.01 -16.67 12.98
N ALA A 123 -10.15 -16.84 12.29
CA ALA A 123 -11.30 -15.92 12.41
C ALA A 123 -12.64 -16.57 12.81
N ARG A 124 -12.61 -17.56 13.70
CA ARG A 124 -13.81 -18.00 14.43
C ARG A 124 -13.88 -17.30 15.78
N ASP A 125 -14.54 -16.14 15.78
CA ASP A 125 -15.34 -15.56 16.88
C ASP A 125 -15.40 -14.05 16.66
N GLU A 126 -16.40 -13.54 15.93
CA GLU A 126 -16.90 -12.16 16.08
C GLU A 126 -18.10 -11.88 15.16
N LYS A 127 -19.00 -10.99 15.61
CA LYS A 127 -20.06 -10.40 14.77
C LYS A 127 -19.41 -9.56 13.66
N ARG A 128 -20.06 -9.41 12.50
CA ARG A 128 -19.59 -8.55 11.39
C ARG A 128 -19.21 -7.15 11.90
N CYS A 129 -17.93 -6.89 12.07
CA CYS A 129 -17.42 -5.65 12.69
C CYS A 129 -16.29 -5.01 11.89
N LEU A 130 -15.75 -5.72 10.88
CA LEU A 130 -14.58 -5.28 10.13
C LEU A 130 -14.97 -4.71 8.75
N HIS A 131 -14.46 -3.52 8.44
CA HIS A 131 -14.45 -2.98 7.08
C HIS A 131 -13.05 -3.18 6.51
N VAL A 132 -12.93 -3.99 5.46
CA VAL A 132 -11.63 -4.38 4.89
C VAL A 132 -11.42 -3.65 3.56
N VAL A 133 -10.26 -3.02 3.38
CA VAL A 133 -9.88 -2.36 2.13
C VAL A 133 -8.54 -2.92 1.66
N GLY A 134 -8.49 -3.41 0.43
CA GLY A 134 -7.29 -4.00 -0.16
C GLY A 134 -6.93 -3.35 -1.49
N ILE A 135 -5.63 -3.05 -1.69
CA ILE A 135 -5.10 -2.56 -2.97
C ILE A 135 -4.27 -3.62 -3.68
N SER A 136 -4.49 -3.83 -4.99
CA SER A 136 -3.74 -4.79 -5.81
C SER A 136 -3.71 -6.19 -5.17
N LEU A 137 -2.54 -6.75 -4.81
CA LEU A 137 -2.45 -8.01 -4.08
C LEU A 137 -3.27 -8.02 -2.77
N GLY A 138 -3.33 -6.89 -2.07
CA GLY A 138 -4.13 -6.76 -0.86
C GLY A 138 -5.62 -6.96 -1.11
N GLY A 139 -6.11 -6.57 -2.29
CA GLY A 139 -7.48 -6.85 -2.72
C GLY A 139 -7.73 -8.34 -2.98
N MET A 140 -6.74 -9.07 -3.50
CA MET A 140 -6.83 -10.53 -3.65
C MET A 140 -6.89 -11.21 -2.27
N ILE A 141 -6.03 -10.79 -1.34
CA ILE A 141 -6.02 -11.29 0.04
C ILE A 141 -7.35 -10.98 0.75
N ALA A 142 -7.88 -9.77 0.56
CA ALA A 142 -9.14 -9.35 1.17
C ALA A 142 -10.34 -10.17 0.68
N GLN A 143 -10.34 -10.56 -0.60
CA GLN A 143 -11.35 -11.46 -1.17
C GLN A 143 -11.25 -12.88 -0.58
N GLU A 144 -10.05 -13.45 -0.49
CA GLU A 144 -9.83 -14.74 0.17
C GLU A 144 -10.27 -14.70 1.65
N PHE A 145 -9.93 -13.62 2.37
CA PHE A 145 -10.36 -13.42 3.74
C PHE A 145 -11.89 -13.39 3.86
N ALA A 146 -12.59 -12.70 2.94
CA ALA A 146 -14.04 -12.65 2.89
C ALA A 146 -14.68 -14.03 2.66
N CYS A 147 -14.09 -14.85 1.78
CA CYS A 147 -14.56 -16.21 1.49
C CYS A 147 -14.34 -17.17 2.67
N LEU A 148 -13.21 -17.03 3.37
CA LEU A 148 -12.89 -17.87 4.51
C LEU A 148 -13.69 -17.48 5.76
N TYR A 149 -14.04 -16.19 5.90
CA TYR A 149 -14.69 -15.63 7.09
C TYR A 149 -15.86 -14.68 6.78
N PRO A 150 -16.93 -15.18 6.14
CA PRO A 150 -18.07 -14.36 5.71
C PRO A 150 -18.90 -13.77 6.88
N GLY A 151 -18.66 -14.24 8.11
CA GLY A 151 -19.32 -13.75 9.33
C GLY A 151 -18.65 -12.52 9.96
N THR A 152 -17.43 -12.16 9.54
CA THR A 152 -16.59 -11.15 10.22
C THR A 152 -16.57 -9.81 9.49
N ILE A 153 -16.77 -9.81 8.16
CA ILE A 153 -16.68 -8.61 7.33
C ILE A 153 -18.04 -7.92 7.20
N SER A 154 -18.07 -6.62 7.51
CA SER A 154 -19.21 -5.73 7.27
C SER A 154 -19.17 -5.08 5.89
N SER A 155 -17.98 -4.72 5.37
CA SER A 155 -17.81 -4.25 3.99
C SER A 155 -16.43 -4.57 3.43
N LEU A 156 -16.34 -4.67 2.11
CA LEU A 156 -15.11 -4.98 1.37
C LEU A 156 -14.85 -3.92 0.28
N GLY A 157 -13.76 -3.18 0.39
CA GLY A 157 -13.28 -2.22 -0.59
C GLY A 157 -12.12 -2.80 -1.42
N LEU A 158 -12.25 -2.79 -2.74
CA LEU A 158 -11.30 -3.38 -3.67
C LEU A 158 -10.73 -2.31 -4.59
N CYS A 159 -9.44 -1.99 -4.44
CA CYS A 159 -8.76 -0.95 -5.19
C CYS A 159 -7.75 -1.57 -6.17
N CYS A 160 -7.91 -1.31 -7.48
CA CYS A 160 -6.95 -1.71 -8.52
C CYS A 160 -6.51 -3.19 -8.42
N THR A 161 -7.47 -4.10 -8.24
CA THR A 161 -7.25 -5.52 -7.95
C THR A 161 -8.04 -6.42 -8.90
N ALA A 162 -7.75 -7.73 -8.87
CA ALA A 162 -8.47 -8.77 -9.59
C ALA A 162 -8.82 -9.92 -8.63
N THR A 163 -9.72 -10.81 -9.04
CA THR A 163 -10.03 -12.04 -8.26
C THR A 163 -8.84 -13.00 -8.23
N GLU A 164 -8.09 -13.07 -9.34
CA GLU A 164 -6.84 -13.81 -9.46
C GLU A 164 -6.00 -13.24 -10.61
N ILE A 165 -4.68 -13.44 -10.58
CA ILE A 165 -3.79 -13.05 -11.68
C ILE A 165 -4.01 -14.03 -12.83
N LYS A 166 -4.92 -13.67 -13.74
CA LYS A 166 -5.19 -14.40 -14.98
C LYS A 166 -4.36 -13.81 -16.13
N ASN A 167 -3.51 -14.62 -16.75
CA ASN A 167 -2.70 -14.21 -17.91
C ASN A 167 -3.51 -14.38 -19.21
N TYR A 168 -4.67 -13.72 -19.36
CA TYR A 168 -5.56 -14.02 -20.48
C TYR A 168 -5.20 -13.36 -21.82
N GLU A 169 -4.20 -12.49 -21.86
CA GLU A 169 -3.93 -11.69 -23.07
C GLU A 169 -2.46 -11.62 -23.49
N LEU A 170 -1.56 -12.34 -22.81
CA LEU A 170 -0.14 -12.37 -23.14
C LEU A 170 0.25 -13.75 -23.64
N THR A 171 0.85 -13.80 -24.82
CA THR A 171 1.54 -15.00 -25.28
C THR A 171 2.60 -15.42 -24.27
N TRP A 172 2.98 -16.70 -24.26
CA TRP A 172 4.00 -17.22 -23.34
C TRP A 172 5.29 -16.38 -23.36
N LEU A 173 5.69 -15.88 -24.53
CA LEU A 173 6.85 -15.00 -24.71
C LEU A 173 6.66 -13.62 -24.08
N GLU A 174 5.49 -13.01 -24.21
CA GLU A 174 5.20 -11.70 -23.61
C GLU A 174 5.11 -11.78 -22.09
N ASN A 175 4.56 -12.87 -21.54
CA ASN A 175 4.53 -13.13 -20.11
C ASN A 175 5.95 -13.32 -19.55
N ILE A 176 6.80 -14.08 -20.24
CA ILE A 176 8.22 -14.23 -19.87
C ILE A 176 8.95 -12.89 -19.96
N LYS A 177 8.75 -12.12 -21.04
CA LYS A 177 9.38 -10.80 -21.20
C LYS A 177 8.93 -9.82 -20.12
N SER A 178 7.65 -9.82 -19.76
CA SER A 178 7.11 -9.02 -18.65
C SER A 178 7.71 -9.42 -17.30
N ARG A 179 7.82 -10.72 -17.01
CA ARG A 179 8.43 -11.23 -15.78
C ARG A 179 9.93 -11.00 -15.69
N LEU A 180 10.66 -11.16 -16.80
CA LEU A 180 12.06 -10.78 -16.90
C LEU A 180 12.21 -9.27 -16.71
N GLY A 181 11.31 -8.46 -17.26
CA GLY A 181 11.28 -7.00 -17.06
C GLY A 181 11.07 -6.57 -15.60
N MET A 182 10.42 -7.39 -14.76
CA MET A 182 10.34 -7.17 -13.30
C MET A 182 11.65 -7.52 -12.57
N LEU A 183 12.47 -8.39 -13.14
CA LEU A 183 13.77 -8.80 -12.60
C LEU A 183 14.93 -7.94 -13.12
N MET A 184 14.72 -7.21 -14.22
CA MET A 184 15.72 -6.31 -14.77
C MET A 184 15.95 -5.14 -13.81
N PRO A 185 17.18 -4.97 -13.30
CA PRO A 185 17.50 -3.84 -12.43
C PRO A 185 17.38 -2.56 -13.25
N LYS A 186 16.46 -1.69 -12.85
CA LYS A 186 16.33 -0.33 -13.35
C LYS A 186 17.20 0.59 -12.50
N SER A 187 17.65 1.69 -13.06
CA SER A 187 18.27 2.71 -12.22
C SER A 187 17.24 3.26 -11.21
N PRO A 188 17.67 3.76 -10.05
CA PRO A 188 16.79 4.44 -9.11
C PRO A 188 15.97 5.56 -9.78
N ASP A 189 16.59 6.37 -10.65
CA ASP A 189 15.92 7.45 -11.40
C ASP A 189 14.85 6.92 -12.37
N GLU A 190 15.16 5.86 -13.12
CA GLU A 190 14.19 5.21 -14.00
C GLU A 190 13.02 4.60 -13.22
N SER A 191 13.30 4.10 -12.01
CA SER A 191 12.29 3.53 -11.12
C SER A 191 11.36 4.62 -10.59
N VAL A 192 11.91 5.74 -10.08
CA VAL A 192 11.13 6.90 -9.62
C VAL A 192 10.27 7.45 -10.75
N ALA A 193 10.87 7.73 -11.90
CA ALA A 193 10.15 8.29 -13.04
C ALA A 193 9.13 7.31 -13.65
N GLY A 194 9.44 6.01 -13.63
CA GLY A 194 8.52 4.97 -14.06
C GLY A 194 7.30 4.86 -13.14
N VAL A 195 7.52 4.82 -11.82
CA VAL A 195 6.45 4.72 -10.82
C VAL A 195 5.59 5.98 -10.81
N ALA A 196 6.20 7.17 -10.84
CA ALA A 196 5.48 8.44 -10.86
C ALA A 196 4.49 8.53 -12.03
N ARG A 197 4.91 8.12 -13.23
CA ARG A 197 4.07 8.09 -14.43
C ARG A 197 2.97 7.02 -14.39
N GLN A 198 3.15 5.96 -13.61
CA GLN A 198 2.14 4.90 -13.48
C GLN A 198 1.08 5.24 -12.44
N ILE A 199 1.47 5.92 -11.35
CA ILE A 199 0.58 6.22 -10.22
C ILE A 199 -0.18 7.53 -10.45
N PHE A 200 0.46 8.52 -11.07
CA PHE A 200 -0.12 9.85 -11.25
C PHE A 200 -0.47 10.13 -12.70
N ALA A 201 -1.56 10.88 -12.91
CA ALA A 201 -1.89 11.41 -14.22
C ALA A 201 -0.77 12.35 -14.70
N HIS A 202 -0.41 12.27 -15.99
CA HIS A 202 0.67 13.09 -16.54
C HIS A 202 0.46 14.60 -16.36
N GLY A 203 -0.79 15.05 -16.36
CA GLY A 203 -1.13 16.47 -16.12
C GLY A 203 -1.07 16.89 -14.65
N TRP A 204 -1.00 15.94 -13.71
CA TRP A 204 -0.88 16.22 -12.27
C TRP A 204 0.58 16.41 -11.85
N LEU A 205 1.51 15.61 -12.42
CA LEU A 205 2.94 15.67 -12.11
C LEU A 205 3.59 17.08 -12.15
N PRO A 206 3.23 17.99 -13.07
CA PRO A 206 3.81 19.33 -13.10
C PRO A 206 3.08 20.36 -12.22
N LEU A 207 2.00 19.99 -11.53
CA LEU A 207 1.25 20.92 -10.67
C LEU A 207 1.98 21.16 -9.34
N PRO A 208 1.78 22.32 -8.69
CA PRO A 208 2.32 22.56 -7.36
C PRO A 208 1.80 21.52 -6.37
N ASP A 209 2.66 21.14 -5.42
CA ASP A 209 2.25 20.27 -4.31
C ASP A 209 1.26 21.01 -3.41
N ASP A 210 0.01 20.55 -3.41
CA ASP A 210 -1.09 21.03 -2.60
C ASP A 210 -1.44 20.05 -1.46
N ALA A 211 -0.56 19.08 -1.18
CA ALA A 211 -0.79 18.09 -0.17
C ALA A 211 -0.83 18.71 1.23
N GLU A 212 -1.95 18.52 1.92
CA GLU A 212 -2.02 18.75 3.36
C GLU A 212 -1.23 17.66 4.09
N VAL A 213 -0.19 18.10 4.83
CA VAL A 213 0.67 17.23 5.63
C VAL A 213 0.37 17.39 7.12
N PRO A 214 0.48 16.31 7.91
CA PRO A 214 0.30 16.38 9.36
C PRO A 214 1.38 17.23 10.03
N VAL A 215 1.01 17.98 11.06
CA VAL A 215 1.85 18.93 11.78
C VAL A 215 2.08 18.44 13.21
N ALA A 216 3.32 18.09 13.54
CA ALA A 216 3.71 17.68 14.88
C ALA A 216 3.39 18.76 15.93
N GLY A 217 2.82 18.35 17.05
CA GLY A 217 2.40 19.26 18.14
C GLY A 217 1.08 20.00 17.90
N LYS A 218 0.54 19.99 16.69
CA LYS A 218 -0.82 20.47 16.37
C LYS A 218 -1.79 19.29 16.22
N ASP A 219 -1.38 18.28 15.46
CA ASP A 219 -2.24 17.17 15.12
C ASP A 219 -2.05 15.99 16.08
N PRO A 220 -3.13 15.25 16.40
CA PRO A 220 -3.10 14.25 17.46
C PRO A 220 -2.18 13.09 17.11
N LYS A 221 -1.27 12.73 18.03
CA LYS A 221 -0.33 11.60 17.87
C LYS A 221 0.50 11.65 16.59
N VAL A 222 0.85 12.86 16.16
CA VAL A 222 1.82 13.11 15.10
C VAL A 222 3.13 13.54 15.76
N LEU A 223 4.17 12.76 15.54
CA LEU A 223 5.51 13.05 16.03
C LEU A 223 6.31 13.84 14.99
N SER A 224 7.36 14.53 15.44
CA SER A 224 8.32 15.13 14.53
C SER A 224 8.88 14.06 13.57
N PRO A 225 9.21 14.42 12.32
CA PRO A 225 9.77 13.49 11.35
C PRO A 225 10.93 12.71 11.96
N ALA A 226 10.85 11.38 11.88
CA ALA A 226 11.94 10.55 12.37
C ALA A 226 13.18 10.84 11.52
N THR A 227 14.30 11.18 12.15
CA THR A 227 15.58 11.27 11.46
C THR A 227 16.01 9.85 11.11
N TYR A 228 15.56 9.34 9.97
CA TYR A 228 16.06 8.07 9.45
C TYR A 228 17.50 8.30 8.98
N TYR A 229 18.47 7.88 9.80
CA TYR A 229 19.88 7.75 9.43
C TYR A 229 20.14 6.35 8.87
#